data_AF-A0A8D8G6B4-F1
#
_entry.id   AF-A0A8D8G6B4-F1
#
_cell.length_a   1.000
_cell.length_b   1.000
_cell.length_c   1.000
_cell.angle_alpha   90.00
_cell.angle_beta   90.00
_cell.angle_gamma   90.00
#
_symmetry.space_group_name_H-M   'P 1'
#
loop_
_entity.id
_entity.type
_entity.pdbx_description
1 polymer ?
#
loop_
_entity_poly.entity_id
_entity_poly.type
_entity_poly.pdbx_seq_one_letter_code
_entity_poly.pdbx_strand_id
1 'polypeptide(L)'
;MKLVYKNVDKFGDGSIVLIPEEPEDMWHAYNLIAEGDQVRSSTIRKVQNETATGSTSSSRMRTILTISVETIDFDTQAQVLRLKGRNIEENQFVKMGAYHTLDLELNRKFTLTKRLWDSIALERVETACDPT
;
A
#
# COMPACT_ATOMS: atom_id res chain seq x y z
N MET A 1 6.24 7.87 -12.27
CA MET A 1 6.34 6.75 -11.29
C MET A 1 7.55 5.89 -11.62
N LYS A 2 8.18 5.25 -10.63
CA LYS A 2 9.32 4.35 -10.86
C LYS A 2 8.95 2.88 -10.61
N LEU A 3 9.10 2.06 -11.64
CA LEU A 3 9.03 0.61 -11.54
C LEU A 3 10.32 0.06 -10.91
N VAL A 4 10.19 -0.64 -9.77
CA VAL A 4 11.32 -1.25 -9.06
C VAL A 4 11.43 -2.74 -9.39
N TYR A 5 10.29 -3.43 -9.45
CA TYR A 5 10.23 -4.86 -9.67
C TYR A 5 8.89 -5.24 -10.29
N LYS A 6 8.90 -6.17 -11.25
CA LYS A 6 7.70 -6.73 -11.90
C LYS A 6 7.82 -8.25 -11.90
N ASN A 7 6.86 -8.92 -11.27
CA ASN A 7 6.72 -10.37 -11.31
C ASN A 7 5.26 -10.71 -11.53
N VAL A 8 4.90 -10.88 -12.79
CA VAL A 8 3.55 -11.26 -13.22
C VAL A 8 3.70 -12.53 -14.04
N ASP A 9 2.93 -13.56 -13.68
CA ASP A 9 2.97 -14.85 -14.37
C ASP A 9 2.20 -14.81 -15.71
N LYS A 10 2.17 -15.94 -16.41
CA LYS A 10 1.47 -16.06 -17.71
C LYS A 10 -0.06 -15.99 -17.59
N PHE A 11 -0.61 -16.21 -16.39
CA PHE A 11 -2.04 -16.18 -16.09
C PHE A 11 -2.48 -14.82 -15.54
N GLY A 12 -1.54 -13.91 -15.32
CA GLY A 12 -1.76 -12.57 -14.81
C GLY A 12 -1.75 -12.47 -13.29
N ASP A 13 -1.46 -13.53 -12.54
CA ASP A 13 -1.26 -13.42 -11.09
C ASP A 13 0.15 -12.87 -10.82
N GLY A 14 0.26 -11.96 -9.86
CA GLY A 14 1.56 -11.58 -9.36
C GLY A 14 1.60 -10.21 -8.71
N SER A 15 2.81 -9.68 -8.60
CA SER A 15 3.09 -8.46 -7.86
C SER A 15 4.03 -7.51 -8.61
N ILE A 16 3.79 -6.22 -8.41
CA ILE A 16 4.60 -5.14 -8.95
C ILE A 16 4.99 -4.21 -7.79
N VAL A 17 6.25 -3.81 -7.74
CA VAL A 17 6.79 -2.85 -6.76
C VAL A 17 7.02 -1.52 -7.45
N LEU A 18 6.39 -0.48 -6.95
CA LEU A 18 6.37 0.86 -7.51
C LEU A 18 6.81 1.88 -6.47
N ILE A 19 7.45 2.96 -6.91
CA ILE A 19 7.73 4.16 -6.10
C ILE A 19 7.04 5.34 -6.80
N PRO A 20 6.04 5.98 -6.19
CA PRO A 20 5.49 7.23 -6.69
C PRO A 20 6.49 8.36 -6.39
N GLU A 21 6.97 9.06 -7.41
CA GLU A 21 7.97 10.12 -7.32
C GLU A 21 7.31 11.50 -7.40
N GLU A 22 6.21 11.61 -8.15
CA GLU A 22 5.46 12.85 -8.37
C GLU A 22 4.01 12.75 -7.89
N PRO A 23 3.33 13.86 -7.57
CA PRO A 23 1.95 13.81 -7.10
C PRO A 23 0.96 13.19 -8.11
N GLU A 24 1.21 13.33 -9.41
CA GLU A 24 0.43 12.67 -10.47
C GLU A 24 0.51 11.13 -10.38
N ASP A 25 1.61 10.58 -9.85
CA ASP A 25 1.74 9.14 -9.62
C ASP A 25 0.73 8.62 -8.61
N MET A 26 0.25 9.46 -7.68
CA MET A 26 -0.80 9.07 -6.75
C MET A 26 -2.15 8.89 -7.46
N TRP A 27 -2.40 9.69 -8.50
CA TRP A 27 -3.56 9.52 -9.36
C TRP A 27 -3.45 8.24 -10.20
N HIS A 28 -2.26 7.94 -10.74
CA HIS A 28 -2.02 6.66 -11.40
C HIS A 28 -2.21 5.47 -10.46
N ALA A 29 -1.67 5.54 -9.23
CA ALA A 29 -1.86 4.51 -8.21
C ALA A 29 -3.33 4.33 -7.83
N TYR A 30 -4.09 5.42 -7.69
CA TYR A 30 -5.53 5.38 -7.40
C TYR A 30 -6.30 4.60 -8.48
N ASN A 31 -5.99 4.85 -9.76
CA ASN A 31 -6.66 4.16 -10.86
C ASN A 31 -6.14 2.73 -11.10
N LEU A 32 -4.99 2.39 -10.54
CA LEU A 32 -4.40 1.06 -10.67
C LEU A 32 -4.90 0.10 -9.58
N ILE A 33 -5.06 0.59 -8.35
CA ILE A 33 -5.46 -0.21 -7.20
C ILE A 33 -6.98 -0.37 -7.18
N ALA A 34 -7.45 -1.59 -6.96
CA ALA A 34 -8.86 -1.93 -6.86
C ALA A 34 -9.17 -2.63 -5.53
N GLU A 35 -10.45 -2.65 -5.15
CA GLU A 35 -10.92 -3.42 -4.01
C GLU A 35 -10.64 -4.92 -4.22
N GLY A 36 -10.21 -5.60 -3.17
CA GLY A 36 -9.78 -7.00 -3.19
C GLY A 36 -8.29 -7.20 -3.50
N ASP A 37 -7.59 -6.19 -4.03
CA ASP A 37 -6.14 -6.25 -4.20
C ASP A 37 -5.41 -6.31 -2.86
N GLN A 38 -4.14 -6.73 -2.90
CA GLN A 38 -3.28 -6.69 -1.73
C GLN A 38 -2.22 -5.62 -1.90
N VAL A 39 -2.09 -4.75 -0.90
CA VAL A 39 -1.08 -3.69 -0.89
C VAL A 39 -0.19 -3.83 0.32
N ARG A 40 1.11 -3.88 0.07
CA ARG A 40 2.15 -3.90 1.09
C ARG A 40 2.90 -2.58 1.10
N SER A 41 2.85 -1.87 2.22
CA SER A 41 3.54 -0.59 2.37
C SER A 41 3.97 -0.32 3.82
N SER A 42 4.91 0.60 4.00
CA SER A 42 5.33 1.06 5.32
C SER A 42 4.30 2.03 5.90
N THR A 43 3.94 1.83 7.16
CA THR A 43 3.03 2.71 7.92
C THR A 43 3.60 2.98 9.31
N ILE A 44 3.04 3.97 9.99
CA ILE A 44 3.34 4.25 11.40
C ILE A 44 2.13 3.84 12.24
N ARG A 45 2.38 3.09 13.32
CA ARG A 45 1.36 2.71 14.30
C ARG A 45 1.74 3.24 15.68
N LYS A 46 0.80 3.89 16.36
CA LYS A 46 0.94 4.18 17.79
C LYS A 46 0.74 2.88 18.58
N VAL A 47 1.75 2.42 19.30
CA VAL A 47 1.69 1.22 20.13
C VAL A 47 1.63 1.67 21.59
N GLN A 48 0.69 1.11 22.35
CA GLN A 48 0.61 1.35 23.79
C GLN A 48 1.31 0.20 24.50
N ASN A 49 2.31 0.54 25.30
CA ASN A 49 3.06 -0.40 26.13
C ASN A 49 2.64 -0.19 27.58
N GLU A 50 2.20 -1.25 28.23
CA GLU A 50 1.86 -1.26 29.65
C GLU A 50 2.94 -2.02 30.41
N THR A 51 3.55 -1.38 31.41
CA THR A 51 4.57 -2.02 32.26
C THR A 51 3.91 -2.85 33.35
N ALA A 52 4.66 -3.80 33.93
CA ALA A 52 4.18 -4.61 35.06
C ALA A 52 3.76 -3.78 36.29
N THR A 53 4.15 -2.51 36.36
CA THR A 53 3.76 -1.54 37.40
C THR A 53 2.46 -0.78 37.07
N GLY A 54 1.79 -1.08 35.95
CA GLY A 54 0.56 -0.43 35.50
C GLY A 54 0.76 0.93 34.81
N SER A 55 2.00 1.34 34.55
CA SER A 55 2.28 2.58 33.83
C SER A 55 2.10 2.34 32.33
N THR A 56 1.29 3.17 31.67
CA THR A 56 1.12 3.11 30.21
C THR A 56 1.98 4.16 29.53
N SER A 57 2.74 3.73 28.53
CA SER A 57 3.51 4.60 27.63
C SER A 57 3.05 4.36 26.20
N SER A 58 3.21 5.37 25.34
CA SER A 58 2.88 5.20 23.92
C SER A 58 4.06 5.58 23.04
N SER A 59 4.44 4.68 22.12
CA SER A 59 5.49 4.92 21.14
C SER A 59 4.91 4.85 19.72
N ARG A 60 5.52 5.58 18.78
CA ARG A 60 5.17 5.49 17.36
C ARG A 60 6.17 4.54 16.69
N MET A 61 5.69 3.40 16.24
CA MET A 61 6.50 2.36 15.61
C MET A 61 6.24 2.35 14.10
N ARG A 62 7.31 2.43 13.30
CA ARG A 62 7.22 2.18 11.86
C ARG A 62 7.19 0.67 11.63
N THR A 63 6.22 0.21 10.86
CA THR A 63 6.05 -1.19 10.49
C THR A 63 5.65 -1.30 9.02
N ILE A 64 5.79 -2.49 8.44
CA ILE A 64 5.27 -2.78 7.10
C ILE A 64 4.06 -3.68 7.28
N LEU A 65 2.95 -3.29 6.66
CA LEU A 65 1.73 -4.10 6.67
C LEU A 65 1.36 -4.47 5.24
N THR A 66 0.75 -5.64 5.11
CA THR A 66 0.11 -6.10 3.89
C THR A 66 -1.37 -6.14 4.18
N ILE A 67 -2.15 -5.31 3.49
CA ILE A 67 -3.61 -5.26 3.65
C ILE A 67 -4.29 -5.81 2.41
N SER A 68 -5.44 -6.44 2.59
CA SER A 68 -6.44 -6.61 1.53
C SER A 68 -7.31 -5.37 1.49
N VAL A 69 -7.31 -4.67 0.36
CA VAL A 69 -7.97 -3.37 0.17
C VAL A 69 -9.49 -3.55 0.15
N GLU A 70 -10.19 -2.83 1.01
CA GLU A 70 -11.67 -2.79 1.05
C GLU A 70 -12.22 -1.40 0.71
N THR A 71 -11.43 -0.33 0.85
CA THR A 71 -11.87 1.02 0.49
C THR A 71 -10.67 1.84 0.03
N ILE A 72 -10.88 2.65 -1.00
CA ILE A 72 -9.87 3.51 -1.61
C ILE A 72 -10.39 4.94 -1.55
N ASP A 73 -9.62 5.83 -0.94
CA ASP A 73 -9.95 7.25 -0.82
C ASP A 73 -8.78 8.08 -1.37
N PHE A 74 -9.09 8.98 -2.29
CA PHE A 74 -8.11 9.88 -2.88
C PHE A 74 -8.50 11.32 -2.61
N ASP A 75 -7.68 11.99 -1.80
CA ASP A 75 -7.82 13.42 -1.55
C ASP A 75 -7.16 14.20 -2.69
N THR A 76 -7.98 14.73 -3.60
CA THR A 76 -7.51 15.50 -4.76
C THR A 76 -6.78 16.79 -4.40
N GLN A 77 -7.06 17.39 -3.24
CA GLN A 77 -6.42 18.63 -2.81
C GLN A 77 -5.08 18.36 -2.12
N ALA A 78 -5.05 17.36 -1.25
CA ALA A 78 -3.83 16.97 -0.55
C ALA A 78 -2.93 16.05 -1.39
N GLN A 79 -3.45 15.51 -2.50
CA GLN A 79 -2.81 14.49 -3.35
C GLN A 79 -2.37 13.26 -2.56
N VAL A 80 -3.22 12.84 -1.60
CA VAL A 80 -2.96 11.70 -0.72
C VAL A 80 -3.89 10.56 -1.05
N LEU A 81 -3.32 9.37 -1.27
CA LEU A 81 -4.06 8.13 -1.49
C LEU A 81 -4.09 7.30 -0.21
N ARG A 82 -5.29 7.05 0.31
CA ARG A 82 -5.53 6.26 1.52
C ARG A 82 -6.22 4.95 1.16
N LEU A 83 -5.64 3.85 1.62
CA LEU A 83 -6.12 2.50 1.36
C LEU A 83 -6.52 1.87 2.67
N LYS A 84 -7.81 1.64 2.87
CA LYS A 84 -8.32 0.96 4.07
C LYS A 84 -8.54 -0.51 3.75
N GLY A 85 -8.14 -1.36 4.69
CA GLY A 85 -8.25 -2.80 4.52
C GLY A 85 -7.95 -3.59 5.77
N ARG A 86 -8.00 -4.91 5.65
CA ARG A 86 -7.63 -5.83 6.73
C ARG A 86 -6.20 -6.31 6.54
N ASN A 87 -5.43 -6.34 7.62
CA ASN A 87 -4.09 -6.91 7.62
C ASN A 87 -4.17 -8.43 7.35
N ILE A 88 -3.45 -8.92 6.34
CA ILE A 88 -3.48 -10.33 5.91
C ILE A 88 -2.19 -11.10 6.24
N GLU A 89 -1.19 -10.42 6.78
CA GLU A 89 0.07 -11.03 7.24
C GLU A 89 0.25 -10.84 8.74
N GLU A 90 0.96 -11.75 9.39
CA GLU A 90 1.30 -11.59 10.81
C GLU A 90 2.24 -10.39 11.00
N ASN A 91 1.97 -9.57 12.03
CA ASN A 91 2.80 -8.41 12.35
C ASN A 91 2.94 -8.25 13.86
N GLN A 92 4.10 -7.75 14.28
CA GLN A 92 4.41 -7.52 15.70
C GLN A 92 3.44 -6.55 16.39
N PHE A 93 2.90 -5.57 15.66
CA PHE A 93 2.10 -4.49 16.24
C PHE A 93 0.64 -4.47 15.79
N VAL A 94 0.29 -5.27 14.78
CA VAL A 94 -1.05 -5.31 14.19
C VAL A 94 -1.47 -6.76 14.00
N LYS A 95 -2.55 -7.15 14.66
CA LYS A 95 -3.08 -8.51 14.57
C LYS A 95 -3.52 -8.83 13.13
N MET A 96 -3.42 -10.10 12.75
CA MET A 96 -4.02 -10.59 11.50
C MET A 96 -5.54 -10.34 11.53
N GLY A 97 -6.11 -9.91 10.41
CA GLY A 97 -7.52 -9.54 10.26
C GLY A 97 -7.91 -8.18 10.84
N ALA A 98 -7.01 -7.48 11.55
CA ALA A 98 -7.29 -6.15 12.06
C ALA A 98 -7.36 -5.10 10.94
N TYR A 99 -8.27 -4.15 11.07
CA TYR A 99 -8.39 -3.04 10.15
C TYR A 99 -7.23 -2.05 10.30
N HIS A 100 -6.71 -1.58 9.18
CA HIS A 100 -5.72 -0.52 9.12
C HIS A 100 -5.91 0.32 7.85
N THR A 101 -5.48 1.58 7.90
CA THR A 101 -5.43 2.48 6.74
C THR A 101 -3.97 2.74 6.39
N LEU A 102 -3.57 2.38 5.18
CA LEU A 102 -2.27 2.72 4.61
C LEU A 102 -2.38 4.04 3.84
N ASP A 103 -1.60 5.02 4.24
CA ASP A 103 -1.41 6.24 3.46
C ASP A 103 -0.20 6.00 2.55
N LEU A 104 -0.41 6.07 1.23
CA LEU A 104 0.71 6.03 0.29
C LEU A 104 1.40 7.39 0.27
N GLU A 105 2.73 7.35 0.29
CA GLU A 105 3.58 8.54 0.39
C GLU A 105 4.53 8.60 -0.81
N LEU A 106 4.82 9.82 -1.27
CA LEU A 106 5.83 10.05 -2.30
C LEU A 106 7.19 9.52 -1.85
N ASN A 107 7.96 9.04 -2.81
CA ASN A 107 9.29 8.46 -2.65
C ASN A 107 9.34 7.25 -1.71
N ARG A 108 8.19 6.62 -1.44
CA ARG A 108 8.12 5.36 -0.69
C ARG A 108 7.55 4.25 -1.54
N LYS A 109 8.29 3.14 -1.57
CA LYS A 109 7.85 1.96 -2.31
C LYS A 109 6.61 1.34 -1.68
N PHE A 110 5.70 0.90 -2.53
CA PHE A 110 4.64 -0.03 -2.18
C PHE A 110 4.66 -1.21 -3.14
N THR A 111 4.20 -2.36 -2.67
CA THR A 111 3.96 -3.53 -3.52
C THR A 111 2.47 -3.66 -3.73
N LEU A 112 2.05 -3.74 -4.99
CA LEU A 112 0.70 -4.09 -5.39
C LEU A 112 0.70 -5.53 -5.89
N THR A 113 -0.15 -6.36 -5.29
CA THR A 113 -0.37 -7.75 -5.71
C THR A 113 -1.80 -7.86 -6.19
N LYS A 114 -1.97 -8.40 -7.39
CA LYS A 114 -3.27 -8.65 -8.02
C LYS A 114 -3.34 -10.12 -8.42
N ARG A 115 -4.55 -10.68 -8.35
CA ARG A 115 -4.83 -12.01 -8.91
C ARG A 115 -4.85 -12.02 -10.43
N LEU A 116 -5.16 -10.87 -11.03
CA LEU A 116 -5.18 -10.69 -12.47
C LEU A 116 -4.68 -9.28 -12.83
N TRP A 117 -3.51 -9.25 -13.44
CA TRP A 117 -2.94 -8.13 -14.16
C TRP A 117 -3.40 -8.23 -15.61
N ASP A 118 -4.51 -7.57 -15.93
CA ASP A 118 -4.99 -7.47 -17.31
C ASP A 118 -4.13 -6.50 -18.13
N SER A 119 -4.36 -6.47 -19.44
CA SER A 119 -3.61 -5.60 -20.35
C SER A 119 -3.76 -4.12 -19.98
N ILE A 120 -4.93 -3.71 -19.49
CA ILE A 120 -5.22 -2.33 -19.11
C ILE A 120 -4.40 -1.93 -17.87
N ALA A 121 -4.34 -2.78 -16.85
CA ALA A 121 -3.54 -2.52 -15.66
C ALA A 121 -2.03 -2.47 -15.98
N LEU A 122 -1.56 -3.35 -16.87
CA LEU A 122 -0.17 -3.34 -17.31
C LEU A 122 0.18 -2.09 -18.13
N GLU A 123 -0.69 -1.70 -19.06
CA GLU A 123 -0.55 -0.46 -19.83
C GLU A 123 -0.53 0.75 -18.90
N ARG A 124 -1.42 0.80 -17.89
CA ARG A 124 -1.40 1.88 -16.88
C ARG A 124 -0.10 1.96 -16.11
N VAL A 125 0.50 0.82 -15.77
CA VAL A 125 1.84 0.80 -15.13
C VAL A 125 2.89 1.35 -16.07
N GLU A 126 2.84 0.98 -17.35
CA GLU A 126 3.77 1.48 -18.37
C GLU A 126 3.61 2.99 -18.57
N THR A 127 2.39 3.50 -18.74
CA THR A 127 2.10 4.94 -18.84
C THR A 127 2.58 5.70 -17.60
N ALA A 128 2.33 5.16 -16.40
CA ALA A 128 2.78 5.81 -15.17
C ALA A 128 4.31 5.81 -15.02
N CYS A 129 5.03 4.91 -15.69
CA CYS A 129 6.48 4.79 -15.60
C CYS A 129 7.24 5.43 -16.76
N ASP A 130 6.54 5.96 -17.77
CA ASP A 130 7.15 6.61 -18.93
C ASP A 130 7.59 8.05 -18.56
N PRO A 131 8.90 8.38 -18.61
CA PRO A 131 9.42 9.66 -18.14
C PRO A 131 9.34 10.77 -19.20
N THR A 132 8.17 10.97 -19.82
CA THR A 132 7.97 12.04 -20.83
C THR A 132 8.37 13.42 -20.32
#